data_AF-A0A816HM46-F1
#
_entry.id   AF-A0A816HM46-F1
#
_cell.length_a   1.000
_cell.length_b   1.000
_cell.length_c   1.000
_cell.angle_alpha   90.00
_cell.angle_beta   90.00
_cell.angle_gamma   90.00
#
_symmetry.space_group_name_H-M   'P 1'
#
loop_
_entity.id
_entity.type
_entity.pdbx_description
1 polymer ?
#
loop_
_entity_poly.entity_id
_entity_poly.type
_entity_poly.pdbx_seq_one_letter_code
_entity_poly.pdbx_strand_id
1 'polypeptide(L)'
;MSVLFLLVTAVLSVSFRKILIPSGVAISLMYCMQMTTSFQWSVRQLMEAANCTTSAERIDEYAQLPPEEDESDHKQLVKTPEDWPSRGAIDYRNYSLRYRPYLASVLKNINVYIESNKKIGIIGRAGKSSFLQSLFRLVSRSCVDGKILIDDIDISRVALSHLRSKLSVIPQQPILFS
;
A
#
# COMPACT_ATOMS: atom_id res chain seq x y z
N MET A 1 -6.27 42.67 -2.88
CA MET A 1 -7.07 42.93 -1.66
C MET A 1 -6.34 43.79 -0.65
N SER A 2 -5.13 43.42 -0.21
CA SER A 2 -4.33 44.23 0.73
C SER A 2 -3.96 45.63 0.23
N VAL A 3 -3.53 45.75 -1.03
CA VAL A 3 -3.19 47.05 -1.66
C VAL A 3 -4.42 47.96 -1.77
N LEU A 4 -5.59 47.39 -2.05
CA LEU A 4 -6.86 48.12 -2.11
C LEU A 4 -7.23 48.67 -0.72
N PHE A 5 -7.06 47.87 0.33
CA PHE A 5 -7.35 48.26 1.71
C PHE A 5 -6.44 49.40 2.18
N LEU A 6 -5.14 49.31 1.88
CA LEU A 6 -4.17 50.39 2.15
C LEU A 6 -4.51 51.67 1.39
N LEU A 7 -4.86 51.57 0.09
CA LEU A 7 -5.28 52.73 -0.71
C LEU A 7 -6.55 53.40 -0.14
N VAL A 8 -7.57 52.62 0.23
CA VAL A 8 -8.81 53.15 0.83
C VAL A 8 -8.52 53.85 2.15
N THR A 9 -7.70 53.25 3.02
CA THR A 9 -7.33 53.87 4.31
C THR A 9 -6.49 55.13 4.13
N ALA A 10 -5.62 55.19 3.12
CA ALA A 10 -4.86 56.38 2.77
C ALA A 10 -5.76 57.50 2.21
N VAL A 11 -6.68 57.17 1.30
CA VAL A 11 -7.63 58.13 0.70
C VAL A 11 -8.58 58.71 1.76
N LEU A 12 -9.11 57.87 2.66
CA LEU A 12 -9.95 58.33 3.78
C LEU A 12 -9.17 59.22 4.74
N SER A 13 -7.92 58.86 5.06
CA SER A 13 -7.05 59.67 5.93
C SER A 13 -6.77 61.05 5.35
N VAL A 14 -6.58 61.15 4.02
CA VAL A 14 -6.38 62.43 3.31
C VAL A 14 -7.69 63.24 3.25
N SER A 15 -8.83 62.57 3.06
CA SER A 15 -10.15 63.23 2.96
C SER A 15 -10.59 63.84 4.29
N PHE A 16 -10.28 63.20 5.42
CA PHE A 16 -10.62 63.66 6.76
C PHE A 16 -9.48 64.40 7.49
N ARG A 17 -8.48 64.89 6.75
CA ARG A 17 -7.26 65.55 7.31
C ARG A 17 -7.52 66.72 8.26
N LYS A 18 -8.69 67.37 8.17
CA LYS A 18 -9.06 68.53 9.02
C LYS A 18 -9.73 68.12 10.35
N ILE A 19 -10.17 66.87 10.47
CA ILE A 19 -10.94 66.36 11.62
C ILE A 19 -10.09 65.37 12.44
N LEU A 20 -9.12 64.71 11.80
CA LEU A 20 -8.30 63.67 12.43
C LEU A 20 -7.01 64.21 13.02
N ILE A 21 -6.63 63.68 14.18
CA ILE A 21 -5.34 63.94 14.83
C ILE A 21 -4.26 63.15 14.07
N PRO A 22 -3.09 63.74 13.74
CA PRO A 22 -2.04 63.07 12.98
C PRO A 22 -1.57 61.73 13.56
N SER A 23 -1.57 61.58 14.90
CA SER A 23 -1.22 60.34 15.59
C SER A 23 -2.24 59.22 15.35
N GLY A 24 -3.54 59.53 15.27
CA GLY A 24 -4.59 58.55 14.99
C GLY A 24 -4.49 57.99 13.56
N VAL A 25 -4.12 58.83 12.60
CA VAL A 25 -3.87 58.41 11.21
C VAL A 25 -2.69 57.45 11.14
N ALA A 26 -1.57 57.76 11.81
CA ALA A 26 -0.38 56.92 11.84
C ALA A 26 -0.66 55.53 12.44
N ILE A 27 -1.38 55.47 13.57
CA ILE A 27 -1.76 54.22 14.23
C ILE A 27 -2.71 53.39 13.35
N SER A 28 -3.67 54.04 12.68
CA SER A 28 -4.58 53.33 11.77
C SER A 28 -3.85 52.68 10.59
N LEU A 29 -2.86 53.38 10.01
CA LEU A 29 -2.03 52.85 8.93
C LEU A 29 -1.17 51.67 9.41
N MET A 30 -0.58 51.79 10.61
CA MET A 30 0.20 50.72 11.23
C MET A 30 -0.65 49.45 11.43
N TYR A 31 -1.89 49.58 11.93
CA TYR A 31 -2.79 48.43 12.06
C TYR A 31 -3.22 47.85 10.71
N CYS A 32 -3.42 48.67 9.68
CA CYS A 32 -3.76 48.18 8.34
C CYS A 32 -2.61 47.36 7.72
N MET A 33 -1.36 47.79 7.93
CA MET A 33 -0.18 47.03 7.53
C MET A 33 -0.07 45.71 8.30
N GLN A 34 -0.25 45.74 9.62
CA GLN A 34 -0.21 44.54 10.46
C GLN A 34 -1.29 43.52 10.05
N MET A 35 -2.53 43.99 9.85
CA MET A 35 -3.65 43.15 9.42
C MET A 35 -3.40 42.52 8.05
N THR A 36 -2.80 43.28 7.12
CA THR A 36 -2.41 42.78 5.80
C THR A 36 -1.44 41.60 5.90
N THR A 37 -0.40 41.74 6.73
CA THR A 37 0.61 40.69 6.92
C THR A 37 0.01 39.45 7.59
N SER A 38 -0.80 39.64 8.63
CA SER A 38 -1.50 38.53 9.30
C SER A 38 -2.42 37.77 8.34
N PHE A 39 -3.16 38.48 7.48
CA PHE A 39 -4.03 37.84 6.50
C PHE A 39 -3.26 37.02 5.46
N GLN A 40 -2.14 37.56 4.94
CA GLN A 40 -1.28 36.80 4.02
C GLN A 40 -0.73 35.53 4.68
N TRP A 41 -0.32 35.62 5.94
CA TRP A 41 0.12 34.47 6.71
C TRP A 41 -1.01 33.45 6.92
N SER A 42 -2.21 33.89 7.28
CA SER A 42 -3.38 33.01 7.43
C SER A 42 -3.75 32.26 6.15
N VAL A 43 -3.68 32.92 4.99
CA VAL A 43 -3.93 32.24 3.71
C VAL A 43 -2.88 31.17 3.45
N ARG A 44 -1.60 31.44 3.76
CA ARG A 44 -0.54 30.42 3.65
C ARG A 44 -0.79 29.25 4.59
N GLN A 45 -1.14 29.53 5.84
CA GLN A 45 -1.46 28.48 6.83
C GLN A 45 -2.66 27.62 6.40
N LEU A 46 -3.67 28.23 5.78
CA LEU A 46 -4.81 27.48 5.25
C LEU A 46 -4.40 26.54 4.11
N MET A 47 -3.50 26.99 3.23
CA MET A 47 -2.96 26.16 2.15
C MET A 47 -2.08 25.03 2.68
N GLU A 48 -1.25 25.30 3.69
CA GLU A 48 -0.44 24.29 4.37
C GLU A 48 -1.33 23.22 5.04
N ALA A 49 -2.38 23.65 5.75
CA ALA A 49 -3.34 22.74 6.37
C ALA A 49 -4.04 21.83 5.33
N ALA A 50 -4.50 22.40 4.21
CA ALA A 50 -5.12 21.64 3.13
C ALA A 50 -4.17 20.59 2.52
N ASN A 51 -2.89 20.92 2.37
CA ASN A 51 -1.87 19.98 1.92
C ASN A 51 -1.63 18.84 2.93
N CYS A 52 -1.65 19.15 4.23
CA CYS A 52 -1.54 18.14 5.28
C CYS A 52 -2.74 17.18 5.28
N THR A 53 -3.97 17.69 5.10
CA THR A 53 -5.18 16.86 4.98
C THR A 53 -5.09 15.92 3.78
N THR A 54 -4.68 16.42 2.61
CA THR A 54 -4.50 15.58 1.41
C THR A 54 -3.46 14.47 1.63
N SER A 55 -2.40 14.76 2.40
CA SER A 55 -1.37 13.77 2.75
C SER A 55 -1.90 12.73 3.74
N ALA A 56 -2.71 13.15 4.72
CA ALA A 56 -3.36 12.26 5.67
C ALA A 56 -4.37 11.32 4.98
N GLU A 57 -5.15 11.82 4.01
CA GLU A 57 -6.07 11.01 3.20
C GLU A 57 -5.33 9.88 2.46
N ARG A 58 -4.14 10.16 1.91
CA ARG A 58 -3.32 9.11 1.26
C ARG A 58 -2.84 8.05 2.24
N ILE A 59 -2.42 8.45 3.44
CA ILE A 59 -1.99 7.50 4.47
C ILE A 59 -3.16 6.62 4.90
N ASP A 60 -4.35 7.21 5.07
CA ASP A 60 -5.58 6.48 5.40
C ASP A 60 -5.98 5.51 4.28
N GLU A 61 -5.89 5.93 3.00
CA GLU A 61 -6.12 5.07 1.84
C GLU A 61 -5.21 3.82 1.87
N TYR A 62 -3.91 4.00 2.14
CA TYR A 62 -2.98 2.86 2.27
C TYR A 62 -3.26 1.99 3.49
N ALA A 63 -3.69 2.59 4.61
CA ALA A 63 -4.02 1.86 5.83
C ALA A 63 -5.28 0.99 5.68
N GLN A 64 -6.18 1.34 4.75
CA GLN A 64 -7.42 0.62 4.48
C GLN A 64 -7.29 -0.44 3.38
N LEU A 65 -6.11 -0.61 2.77
CA LEU A 65 -5.89 -1.66 1.78
C LEU A 65 -6.11 -3.05 2.41
N PRO A 66 -6.72 -3.99 1.67
CA PRO A 66 -6.91 -5.34 2.17
C PRO A 66 -5.55 -6.00 2.43
N PRO A 67 -5.29 -6.48 3.65
CA PRO A 67 -4.03 -7.13 3.97
C PRO A 67 -3.93 -8.49 3.26
N GLU A 68 -2.73 -9.08 3.26
CA GLU A 68 -2.53 -10.41 2.70
C GLU A 68 -3.43 -11.44 3.44
N GLU A 69 -3.92 -12.44 2.70
CA GLU A 69 -5.07 -13.26 3.11
C GLU A 69 -4.91 -14.03 4.43
N ASP A 70 -3.69 -14.23 4.92
CA ASP A 70 -3.47 -14.90 6.20
C ASP A 70 -3.58 -13.96 7.41
N GLU A 71 -3.58 -12.64 7.22
CA GLU A 71 -3.77 -11.65 8.30
C GLU A 71 -5.24 -11.24 8.50
N SER A 72 -6.10 -11.44 7.47
CA SER A 72 -7.53 -11.06 7.51
C SER A 72 -8.49 -12.23 7.71
N ASP A 73 -8.17 -13.41 7.19
CA ASP A 73 -9.11 -14.53 7.13
C ASP A 73 -9.11 -15.30 8.47
N HIS A 74 -10.17 -15.12 9.27
CA HIS A 74 -10.41 -15.79 10.57
C HIS A 74 -10.64 -17.32 10.44
N LYS A 75 -10.16 -17.94 9.37
CA LYS A 75 -10.22 -19.39 9.21
C LYS A 75 -9.24 -20.05 10.17
N GLN A 76 -9.67 -21.16 10.76
CA GLN A 76 -8.81 -22.02 11.56
C GLN A 76 -7.61 -22.47 10.70
N LEU A 77 -6.48 -21.77 10.88
CA LEU A 77 -5.20 -22.20 10.35
C LEU A 77 -4.91 -23.59 10.93
N VAL A 78 -4.53 -24.51 10.06
CA VAL A 78 -4.14 -25.85 10.49
C VAL A 78 -2.80 -25.72 11.20
N LYS A 79 -2.75 -26.15 12.46
CA LYS A 79 -1.50 -26.31 13.17
C LYS A 79 -0.77 -27.52 12.57
N THR A 80 0.28 -27.24 11.83
CA THR A 80 1.18 -28.26 11.29
C THR A 80 2.02 -28.88 12.42
N PRO A 81 2.46 -30.13 12.27
CA PRO A 81 3.50 -30.71 13.13
C PRO A 81 4.78 -29.85 13.14
N GLU A 82 5.54 -29.87 14.23
CA GLU A 82 6.76 -29.05 14.35
C GLU A 82 7.83 -29.40 13.29
N ASP A 83 7.90 -30.69 12.96
CA ASP A 83 8.78 -31.27 11.95
C ASP A 83 8.27 -31.10 10.51
N TRP A 84 7.10 -30.49 10.31
CA TRP A 84 6.58 -30.27 8.97
C TRP A 84 7.40 -29.21 8.22
N PRO A 85 7.63 -29.39 6.90
CA PRO A 85 7.39 -30.61 6.13
C PRO A 85 8.45 -31.69 6.43
N SER A 86 8.00 -32.92 6.74
CA SER A 86 8.87 -34.02 7.18
C SER A 86 9.40 -34.85 6.02
N ARG A 87 8.59 -35.02 4.97
CA ARG A 87 8.98 -35.72 3.74
C ARG A 87 9.17 -34.72 2.59
N GLY A 88 8.38 -33.65 2.53
CA GLY A 88 8.42 -32.68 1.44
C GLY A 88 7.88 -33.22 0.11
N ALA A 89 6.93 -34.15 0.14
CA ALA A 89 6.19 -34.56 -1.04
C ALA A 89 5.18 -33.46 -1.43
N ILE A 90 5.08 -33.14 -2.72
CA ILE A 90 4.22 -32.05 -3.23
C ILE A 90 3.18 -32.64 -4.18
N ASP A 91 1.91 -32.30 -3.96
CA ASP A 91 0.80 -32.79 -4.77
C ASP A 91 -0.07 -31.62 -5.27
N TYR A 92 -0.09 -31.42 -6.59
CA TYR A 92 -0.99 -30.51 -7.27
C TYR A 92 -2.24 -31.26 -7.72
N ARG A 93 -3.42 -30.83 -7.25
CA ARG A 93 -4.71 -31.44 -7.60
C ARG A 93 -5.62 -30.43 -8.28
N ASN A 94 -5.87 -30.64 -9.58
CA ASN A 94 -6.70 -29.81 -10.46
C ASN A 94 -6.36 -28.31 -10.34
N TYR A 95 -5.09 -27.99 -10.21
CA TYR A 95 -4.65 -26.65 -9.84
C TYR A 95 -4.63 -25.71 -11.05
N SER A 96 -5.28 -24.55 -10.91
CA SER A 96 -5.26 -23.49 -11.91
C SER A 96 -4.94 -22.16 -11.25
N LEU A 97 -4.14 -21.33 -11.91
CA LEU A 97 -3.70 -20.04 -11.40
C LEU A 97 -3.84 -18.97 -12.49
N ARG A 98 -4.49 -17.87 -12.11
CA ARG A 98 -4.54 -16.60 -12.86
C ARG A 98 -3.92 -15.49 -12.02
N TYR A 99 -3.45 -14.41 -12.63
CA TYR A 99 -2.89 -13.28 -11.86
C TYR A 99 -3.96 -12.29 -11.40
N ARG A 100 -5.10 -12.26 -12.09
CA ARG A 100 -6.26 -11.45 -11.74
C ARG A 100 -7.54 -12.22 -12.09
N PRO A 101 -8.67 -11.98 -11.40
CA PRO A 101 -9.89 -12.77 -11.58
C PRO A 101 -10.40 -12.81 -13.04
N TYR A 102 -10.27 -11.68 -13.73
CA TYR A 102 -10.72 -11.45 -15.10
C TYR A 102 -9.69 -11.81 -16.19
N LEU A 103 -8.47 -12.21 -15.81
CA LEU A 103 -7.44 -12.60 -16.77
C LEU A 103 -7.49 -14.10 -17.05
N ALA A 104 -6.99 -14.48 -18.22
CA ALA A 104 -6.82 -15.88 -18.58
C ALA A 104 -5.85 -16.58 -17.60
N SER A 105 -6.16 -17.83 -17.27
CA SER A 105 -5.33 -18.66 -16.41
C SER A 105 -3.98 -18.96 -17.07
N VAL A 106 -2.91 -18.77 -16.32
CA VAL A 106 -1.51 -19.03 -16.75
C VAL A 106 -1.15 -20.49 -16.51
N LEU A 107 -1.57 -21.04 -15.35
CA LEU A 107 -1.55 -22.49 -15.09
C LEU A 107 -2.98 -23.01 -15.24
N LYS A 108 -3.17 -24.12 -15.96
CA LYS A 108 -4.49 -24.68 -16.24
C LYS A 108 -4.51 -26.16 -15.90
N ASN A 109 -5.39 -26.54 -14.98
CA ASN A 109 -5.67 -27.93 -14.61
C ASN A 109 -4.42 -28.80 -14.39
N ILE A 110 -3.48 -28.28 -13.61
CA ILE A 110 -2.24 -28.96 -13.27
C ILE A 110 -2.53 -30.09 -12.27
N ASN A 111 -2.18 -31.30 -12.66
CA ASN A 111 -2.24 -32.50 -11.83
C ASN A 111 -0.85 -33.14 -11.85
N VAL A 112 -0.06 -32.93 -10.79
CA VAL A 112 1.34 -33.36 -10.72
C VAL A 112 1.66 -33.76 -9.29
N TYR A 113 2.23 -34.95 -9.13
CA TYR A 113 2.76 -35.44 -7.86
C TYR A 113 4.29 -35.48 -7.93
N ILE A 114 4.94 -34.83 -6.97
CA ILE A 114 6.39 -34.81 -6.79
C ILE A 114 6.70 -35.58 -5.52
N GLU A 115 7.37 -36.71 -5.67
CA GLU A 115 7.81 -37.51 -4.54
C GLU A 115 8.87 -36.79 -3.70
N SER A 116 8.90 -37.13 -2.41
CA SER A 116 9.92 -36.70 -1.47
C SER A 116 11.34 -36.99 -1.99
N ASN A 117 12.27 -36.06 -1.72
CA ASN A 117 13.70 -36.19 -2.04
C ASN A 117 14.02 -36.37 -3.54
N LYS A 118 13.11 -35.97 -4.45
CA LYS A 118 13.35 -35.98 -5.88
C LYS A 118 13.86 -34.64 -6.40
N LYS A 119 14.77 -34.72 -7.37
CA LYS A 119 15.22 -33.57 -8.16
C LYS A 119 14.37 -33.50 -9.42
N ILE A 120 13.64 -32.41 -9.59
CA ILE A 120 12.76 -32.19 -10.74
C ILE A 120 13.27 -30.99 -11.54
N GLY A 121 13.29 -31.12 -12.87
CA GLY A 121 13.55 -30.02 -13.79
C GLY A 121 12.25 -29.54 -14.42
N ILE A 122 11.97 -28.23 -14.35
CA ILE A 122 10.81 -27.62 -15.01
C ILE A 122 11.28 -26.89 -16.27
N ILE A 123 10.88 -27.40 -17.43
CA ILE A 123 11.27 -26.86 -18.74
C ILE A 123 10.01 -26.43 -19.48
N GLY A 124 10.04 -25.27 -20.13
CA GLY A 124 8.92 -24.76 -20.89
C GLY A 124 9.09 -23.29 -21.27
N ARG A 125 8.40 -22.82 -22.30
CA ARG A 125 8.53 -21.44 -22.79
C ARG A 125 7.97 -20.40 -21.79
N ALA A 126 6.92 -20.74 -21.06
CA ALA A 126 6.26 -19.87 -20.07
C ALA A 126 5.70 -20.71 -18.89
N GLY A 127 5.29 -20.06 -17.80
CA GLY A 127 4.63 -20.70 -16.65
C GLY A 127 5.55 -21.24 -15.55
N LYS A 128 6.87 -21.32 -15.79
CA LYS A 128 7.86 -21.81 -14.81
C LYS A 128 7.87 -20.98 -13.53
N SER A 129 7.99 -19.65 -13.67
CA SER A 129 7.97 -18.74 -12.52
C SER A 129 6.61 -18.76 -11.81
N SER A 130 5.51 -18.89 -12.57
CA SER A 130 4.16 -18.98 -12.00
C SER A 130 3.97 -20.25 -11.16
N PHE A 131 4.55 -21.38 -11.57
CA PHE A 131 4.55 -22.63 -10.80
C PHE A 131 5.30 -22.49 -9.47
N LEU A 132 6.43 -21.76 -9.48
CA LEU A 132 7.15 -21.48 -8.24
C LEU A 132 6.37 -20.49 -7.36
N GLN A 133 5.76 -19.46 -7.95
CA GLN A 133 4.92 -18.51 -7.23
C GLN A 133 3.69 -19.15 -6.57
N SER A 134 3.09 -20.19 -7.18
CA SER A 134 1.99 -20.95 -6.56
C SER A 134 2.42 -21.70 -5.31
N LEU A 135 3.63 -22.27 -5.29
CA LEU A 135 4.18 -22.97 -4.11
C LEU A 135 4.40 -22.03 -2.93
N PHE A 136 4.93 -20.82 -3.20
CA PHE A 136 5.13 -19.79 -2.18
C PHE A 136 3.86 -19.02 -1.82
N ARG A 137 2.71 -19.37 -2.43
CA ARG A 137 1.43 -18.68 -2.30
C ARG A 137 1.58 -17.16 -2.45
N LEU A 138 2.23 -16.72 -3.53
CA LEU A 138 2.45 -15.29 -3.84
C LEU A 138 1.30 -14.64 -4.64
N VAL A 139 0.25 -15.40 -4.92
CA VAL A 139 -0.94 -14.95 -5.66
C VAL A 139 -2.16 -15.17 -4.78
N SER A 140 -3.10 -14.22 -4.81
CA SER A 140 -4.35 -14.30 -4.05
C SER A 140 -5.12 -15.58 -4.36
N ARG A 141 -5.70 -16.23 -3.34
CA ARG A 141 -6.58 -17.40 -3.47
C ARG A 141 -7.79 -17.12 -4.36
N SER A 142 -8.28 -15.88 -4.44
CA SER A 142 -9.37 -15.49 -5.36
C SER A 142 -9.04 -15.78 -6.83
N CYS A 143 -7.76 -15.92 -7.15
CA CYS A 143 -7.24 -16.17 -8.48
C CYS A 143 -6.71 -17.61 -8.64
N VAL A 144 -7.07 -18.52 -7.73
CA VAL A 144 -6.58 -19.89 -7.71
C VAL A 144 -7.75 -20.86 -7.56
N ASP A 145 -7.74 -21.88 -8.39
CA ASP A 145 -8.67 -23.01 -8.31
C ASP A 145 -7.87 -24.30 -8.05
N GLY A 146 -8.50 -25.27 -7.38
CA GLY A 146 -7.83 -26.52 -6.97
C GLY A 146 -6.97 -26.34 -5.72
N LYS A 147 -6.06 -27.29 -5.48
CA LYS A 147 -5.27 -27.35 -4.24
C LYS A 147 -3.84 -27.81 -4.47
N ILE A 148 -2.96 -27.36 -3.59
CA ILE A 148 -1.59 -27.85 -3.47
C ILE A 148 -1.47 -28.44 -2.07
N LEU A 149 -0.94 -29.66 -1.98
CA LEU A 149 -0.67 -30.32 -0.71
C LEU A 149 0.84 -30.50 -0.56
N ILE A 150 1.35 -30.31 0.65
CA ILE A 150 2.69 -30.71 1.05
C ILE A 150 2.56 -31.68 2.21
N ASP A 151 3.07 -32.90 2.03
CA ASP A 151 2.91 -34.02 2.98
C ASP A 151 1.44 -34.25 3.38
N ASP A 152 0.55 -34.29 2.38
CA ASP A 152 -0.90 -34.45 2.53
C ASP A 152 -1.64 -33.30 3.26
N ILE A 153 -0.94 -32.21 3.60
CA ILE A 153 -1.52 -31.01 4.20
C ILE A 153 -1.74 -29.94 3.13
N ASP A 154 -2.99 -29.47 2.99
CA ASP A 154 -3.38 -28.38 2.09
C ASP A 154 -2.71 -27.06 2.52
N ILE A 155 -1.77 -26.56 1.72
CA ILE A 155 -1.00 -25.35 2.06
C ILE A 155 -1.86 -24.09 2.08
N SER A 156 -3.06 -24.13 1.48
CA SER A 156 -4.03 -23.03 1.60
C SER A 156 -4.54 -22.88 3.03
N ARG A 157 -4.30 -23.83 3.94
CA ARG A 157 -4.73 -23.75 5.34
C ARG A 157 -3.57 -23.52 6.32
N VAL A 158 -2.35 -23.40 5.82
CA VAL A 158 -1.14 -23.17 6.62
C VAL A 158 -0.81 -21.69 6.62
N ALA A 159 -0.34 -21.16 7.76
CA ALA A 159 0.13 -19.78 7.84
C ALA A 159 1.26 -19.50 6.84
N LEU A 160 1.20 -18.38 6.11
CA LEU A 160 2.13 -17.99 5.05
C LEU A 160 3.54 -17.82 5.60
N SER A 161 3.68 -17.22 6.78
CA SER A 161 4.97 -17.09 7.47
C SER A 161 5.59 -18.46 7.75
N HIS A 162 4.79 -19.41 8.26
CA HIS A 162 5.24 -20.77 8.52
C HIS A 162 5.61 -21.50 7.22
N LEU A 163 4.74 -21.49 6.21
CA LEU A 163 4.99 -22.10 4.91
C LEU A 163 6.27 -21.55 4.25
N ARG A 164 6.41 -20.23 4.17
CA ARG A 164 7.54 -19.56 3.51
C ARG A 164 8.85 -19.76 4.28
N SER A 165 8.82 -19.95 5.60
CA SER A 165 10.01 -20.29 6.40
C SER A 165 10.59 -21.68 6.11
N LYS A 166 9.76 -22.60 5.60
CA LYS A 166 10.14 -23.98 5.30
C LYS A 166 10.54 -24.21 3.83
N LEU A 167 10.40 -23.19 2.99
CA LEU A 167 10.76 -23.23 1.57
C LEU A 167 11.95 -22.30 1.30
N SER A 168 12.87 -22.73 0.44
CA SER A 168 14.01 -21.92 0.02
C SER A 168 13.96 -21.69 -1.50
N VAL A 169 14.27 -20.47 -1.91
CA VAL A 169 14.34 -20.07 -3.33
C VAL A 169 15.56 -19.19 -3.55
N ILE A 170 16.23 -19.41 -4.67
CA ILE A 170 17.27 -18.52 -5.17
C ILE A 170 16.61 -17.60 -6.21
N PRO A 171 16.56 -16.27 -5.98
CA PRO A 171 15.94 -15.36 -6.92
C PRO A 171 16.76 -15.28 -8.22
N GLN A 172 16.08 -14.99 -9.34
CA GLN A 172 16.75 -14.85 -10.64
C GLN A 172 17.70 -13.65 -10.69
N GLN A 173 17.37 -12.59 -9.94
CA GLN A 173 18.21 -11.41 -9.76
C GLN A 173 18.63 -11.36 -8.29
N PRO A 174 19.94 -11.43 -7.97
CA PRO A 174 20.40 -11.30 -6.60
C PRO A 174 20.20 -9.87 -6.11
N ILE A 175 19.58 -9.71 -4.95
CA ILE A 175 19.40 -8.43 -4.26
C ILE A 175 20.21 -8.51 -2.96
N LEU A 176 21.08 -7.54 -2.73
CA LEU A 176 21.86 -7.39 -1.50
C LEU A 176 21.41 -6.10 -0.81
N PHE A 177 21.18 -6.17 0.51
CA PHE A 177 20.87 -5.00 1.33
C PHE A 177 22.17 -4.37 1.83
N SER A 178 22.26 -3.03 1.79
CA SER A 178 23.37 -2.24 2.33
C SER A 178 23.11 -1.80 3.75
#